data_AF-A0A5Q0GX05-F1
#
_entry.id   AF-A0A5Q0GX05-F1
#
_cell.length_a   1.000
_cell.length_b   1.000
_cell.length_c   1.000
_cell.angle_alpha   90.00
_cell.angle_beta   90.00
_cell.angle_gamma   90.00
#
_symmetry.space_group_name_H-M   'P 1'
#
loop_
_entity.id
_entity.type
_entity.pdbx_description
1 polymer ?
#
loop_
_entity_poly.entity_id
_entity_poly.type
_entity_poly.pdbx_seq_one_letter_code
_entity_poly.pdbx_strand_id
1 'polypeptide(L)'
;MQVMAASTRDGNSDHWLDRFDDLWQKARADETKPAHFDGLGLEEAVEVAQRLHEQRAALLEEQLSAEREFIRRAALLLDGDKPDWWGLLDAYDQVRAWAVKGYLDRWKERVGFDRPAIRRFAHASPKSADGVWKGSTGWEGLDGTVVPPRWKDVVYALFDEHDRPVYVGMTNQFRVQAKRLHRQGHVWTAWPCDNRADAVRRRKEVIRRYGYARH
;
A
#
# COMPACT_ATOMS: atom_id res chain seq x y z
N MET A 1 -7.06 -8.37 13.06
CA MET A 1 -5.85 -8.15 12.23
C MET A 1 -5.35 -6.75 12.54
N GLN A 2 -4.31 -6.67 13.36
CA GLN A 2 -3.79 -5.42 13.90
C GLN A 2 -2.81 -4.86 12.86
N VAL A 3 -3.25 -3.86 12.09
CA VAL A 3 -2.39 -3.15 11.15
C VAL A 3 -1.43 -2.33 12.01
N MET A 4 -0.18 -2.79 12.11
CA MET A 4 0.92 -2.01 12.66
C MET A 4 1.03 -0.77 11.79
N ALA A 5 0.54 0.36 12.31
CA ALA A 5 0.79 1.67 11.71
C ALA A 5 2.31 1.86 11.72
N ALA A 6 2.90 1.82 10.53
CA ALA A 6 4.30 2.11 10.34
C ALA A 6 4.55 3.56 10.75
N SER A 7 5.08 3.65 11.97
CA SER A 7 5.82 4.75 12.57
C SER A 7 6.43 5.68 11.53
N THR A 8 6.01 6.93 11.62
CA THR A 8 6.78 8.16 11.35
C THR A 8 8.19 7.91 10.82
N ARG A 9 8.34 8.24 9.54
CA ARG A 9 9.60 8.48 8.87
C ARG A 9 10.19 9.80 9.39
N ASP A 10 10.55 9.84 10.67
CA ASP A 10 11.19 10.96 11.34
C ASP A 10 12.57 10.54 11.85
N GLY A 11 13.61 11.19 11.32
CA GLY A 11 14.80 11.54 12.09
C GLY A 11 15.91 10.51 12.31
N ASN A 12 15.84 9.27 11.83
CA ASN A 12 16.89 8.27 12.16
C ASN A 12 17.95 8.01 11.07
N SER A 13 17.91 8.74 9.94
CA SER A 13 19.00 8.66 8.94
C SER A 13 20.26 9.41 9.39
N ASP A 14 20.09 10.47 10.19
CA ASP A 14 21.20 11.30 10.64
C ASP A 14 22.00 10.61 11.76
N HIS A 15 21.32 9.79 12.59
CA HIS A 15 21.99 9.04 13.66
C HIS A 15 22.99 7.99 13.13
N TRP A 16 22.80 7.46 11.91
CA TRP A 16 23.78 6.52 11.34
C TRP A 16 25.03 7.25 10.82
N LEU A 17 24.86 8.42 10.21
CA LEU A 17 25.99 9.24 9.78
C LEU A 17 26.74 9.82 10.98
N ASP A 18 26.04 10.27 12.02
CA ASP A 18 26.66 10.73 13.27
C ASP A 18 27.41 9.61 13.99
N ARG A 19 26.88 8.38 13.97
CA ARG A 19 27.55 7.22 14.55
C ARG A 19 28.76 6.79 13.71
N PHE A 20 28.67 6.91 12.39
CA PHE A 20 29.79 6.65 11.50
C PHE A 20 30.90 7.70 11.69
N ASP A 21 30.56 8.98 11.74
CA ASP A 21 31.50 10.07 11.98
C ASP A 21 32.13 9.97 13.37
N ASP A 22 31.37 9.61 14.41
CA ASP A 22 31.92 9.42 15.76
C ASP A 22 32.88 8.21 15.81
N LEU A 23 32.57 7.11 15.12
CA LEU A 23 33.47 5.97 14.99
C LEU A 23 34.72 6.32 14.15
N TRP A 24 34.56 7.11 13.10
CA TRP A 24 35.64 7.56 12.23
C TRP A 24 36.57 8.56 12.93
N GLN A 25 36.02 9.50 13.69
CA GLN A 25 36.77 10.46 14.50
C GLN A 25 37.48 9.77 15.66
N LYS A 26 36.85 8.77 16.30
CA LYS A 26 37.53 7.94 17.30
C LYS A 26 38.71 7.17 16.72
N ALA A 27 38.54 6.57 15.53
CA ALA A 27 39.63 5.89 14.84
C ALA A 27 40.79 6.85 14.51
N ARG A 28 40.49 8.06 14.03
CA ARG A 28 41.51 9.09 13.73
C ARG A 28 42.19 9.68 14.96
N ALA A 29 41.48 9.83 16.07
CA ALA A 29 42.08 10.31 17.31
C ALA A 29 43.14 9.31 17.83
N ASP A 30 42.92 8.02 17.61
CA ASP A 30 43.87 6.95 17.94
C ASP A 30 45.10 6.90 17.00
N GLU A 31 45.03 7.45 15.77
CA GLU A 31 46.16 7.53 14.81
C GLU A 31 47.29 8.48 15.24
N THR A 32 47.10 9.29 16.30
CA THR A 32 48.15 10.20 16.81
C THR A 32 49.19 9.51 17.69
N LYS A 33 48.97 8.26 18.10
CA LYS A 33 50.04 7.38 18.54
C LYS A 33 50.59 6.69 17.28
N PRO A 34 51.92 6.70 17.03
CA PRO A 34 52.47 5.83 16.00
C PRO A 34 52.09 4.40 16.39
N ALA A 35 51.07 3.87 15.72
CA ALA A 35 50.68 2.48 15.87
C ALA A 35 51.92 1.70 15.46
N HIS A 36 52.58 1.10 16.46
CA HIS A 36 53.35 -0.10 16.22
C HIS A 36 52.33 -1.05 15.60
N PHE A 37 52.33 -1.14 14.27
CA PHE A 37 51.62 -2.15 13.50
C PHE A 37 52.33 -3.49 13.82
N ASP A 38 52.22 -3.91 15.06
CA ASP A 38 52.60 -5.24 15.51
C ASP A 38 51.55 -6.20 14.96
N GLY A 39 51.69 -6.50 13.66
CA GLY A 39 51.37 -7.79 13.11
C GLY A 39 49.91 -8.20 13.08
N LEU A 40 49.05 -7.44 12.39
CA LEU A 40 48.25 -8.11 11.37
C LEU A 40 49.08 -8.01 10.10
N GLY A 41 49.77 -9.10 9.73
CA GLY A 41 50.44 -9.15 8.44
C GLY A 41 49.44 -8.84 7.32
N LEU A 42 49.92 -8.34 6.18
CA LEU A 42 49.08 -8.12 5.00
C LEU A 42 48.20 -9.34 4.67
N GLU A 43 48.71 -10.55 4.94
CA GLU A 43 48.02 -11.83 4.82
C GLU A 43 46.76 -11.91 5.70
N GLU A 44 46.85 -11.54 6.98
CA GLU A 44 45.70 -11.59 7.90
C GLU A 44 44.65 -10.54 7.54
N ALA A 45 45.06 -9.36 7.08
CA ALA A 45 44.14 -8.34 6.57
C ALA A 45 43.37 -8.84 5.32
N VAL A 46 44.04 -9.58 4.44
CA VAL A 46 43.43 -10.22 3.26
C VAL A 46 42.43 -11.30 3.68
N GLU A 47 42.78 -12.17 4.63
CA GLU A 47 41.88 -13.20 5.16
C GLU A 47 40.61 -12.60 5.79
N VAL A 48 40.77 -11.52 6.57
CA VAL A 48 39.63 -10.81 7.15
C VAL A 48 38.75 -10.19 6.07
N ALA A 49 39.34 -9.52 5.08
CA ALA A 49 38.61 -8.93 3.96
C ALA A 49 37.85 -10.00 3.15
N GLN A 50 38.47 -11.15 2.90
CA GLN A 50 37.84 -12.27 2.20
C GLN A 50 36.65 -12.81 3.01
N ARG A 51 36.83 -13.07 4.31
CA ARG A 51 35.74 -13.53 5.18
C ARG A 51 34.56 -12.55 5.22
N LEU A 52 34.83 -11.24 5.29
CA LEU A 52 33.78 -10.21 5.25
C LEU A 52 33.07 -10.18 3.90
N HIS A 53 33.78 -10.40 2.79
CA HIS A 53 33.19 -10.51 1.47
C HIS A 53 32.24 -11.72 1.37
N GLU A 54 32.67 -12.88 1.86
CA GLU A 54 31.88 -14.11 1.91
C GLU A 54 30.63 -13.93 2.78
N GLN A 55 30.76 -13.34 3.97
CA GLN A 55 29.64 -13.02 4.86
C GLN A 55 28.63 -12.08 4.20
N ARG A 56 29.12 -11.03 3.52
CA ARG A 56 28.27 -10.11 2.78
C ARG A 56 27.52 -10.81 1.65
N ALA A 57 28.17 -11.71 0.92
CA ALA A 57 27.55 -12.49 -0.15
C ALA A 57 26.45 -13.42 0.40
N ALA A 58 26.71 -14.10 1.52
CA ALA A 58 25.73 -14.97 2.18
C ALA A 58 24.48 -14.20 2.63
N LEU A 59 24.66 -13.05 3.29
CA LEU A 59 23.56 -12.19 3.73
C LEU A 59 22.74 -11.64 2.55
N LEU A 60 23.40 -11.30 1.44
CA LEU A 60 22.71 -10.84 0.24
C LEU A 60 21.83 -11.93 -0.37
N GLU A 61 22.32 -13.18 -0.43
CA GLU A 61 21.52 -14.30 -0.94
C GLU A 61 20.33 -14.60 -0.02
N GLU A 62 20.52 -14.55 1.30
CA GLU A 62 19.44 -14.70 2.28
C GLU A 62 18.38 -13.60 2.09
N GLN A 63 18.81 -12.35 1.92
CA GLN A 63 17.91 -11.23 1.63
C GLN A 63 17.13 -11.44 0.32
N LEU A 64 17.78 -11.90 -0.74
CA LEU A 64 17.14 -12.21 -2.02
C LEU A 64 16.13 -13.37 -1.90
N SER A 65 16.46 -14.40 -1.10
CA SER A 65 15.55 -15.49 -0.78
C SER A 65 14.29 -14.99 -0.06
N ALA A 66 14.46 -14.17 0.97
CA ALA A 66 13.35 -13.56 1.71
C ALA A 66 12.49 -12.65 0.82
N GLU A 67 13.11 -11.83 -0.04
CA GLU A 67 12.39 -10.99 -1.00
C GLU A 67 11.55 -11.83 -1.98
N ARG A 68 12.12 -12.92 -2.53
CA ARG A 68 11.40 -13.84 -3.43
C ARG A 68 10.20 -14.48 -2.75
N GLU A 69 10.35 -14.94 -1.51
CA GLU A 69 9.25 -15.50 -0.73
C GLU A 69 8.17 -14.45 -0.43
N PHE A 70 8.56 -13.21 -0.11
CA PHE A 70 7.62 -12.12 0.09
C PHE A 70 6.82 -11.81 -1.18
N ILE A 71 7.50 -11.68 -2.33
CA ILE A 71 6.85 -11.46 -3.64
C ILE A 71 5.91 -12.63 -3.98
N ARG A 72 6.31 -13.87 -3.70
CA ARG A 72 5.47 -15.06 -3.90
C ARG A 72 4.18 -14.96 -3.09
N ARG A 73 4.25 -14.54 -1.82
CA ARG A 73 3.06 -14.33 -0.98
C ARG A 73 2.22 -13.15 -1.44
N ALA A 74 2.84 -12.07 -1.90
CA ALA A 74 2.12 -10.93 -2.47
C ALA A 74 1.33 -11.34 -3.73
N ALA A 75 1.87 -12.23 -4.55
CA ALA A 75 1.16 -12.75 -5.73
C ALA A 75 -0.13 -13.50 -5.35
N LEU A 76 -0.21 -14.15 -4.19
CA LEU A 76 -1.43 -14.82 -3.73
C LEU A 76 -2.60 -13.84 -3.49
N LEU A 77 -2.33 -12.54 -3.34
CA LEU A 77 -3.38 -11.51 -3.25
C LEU A 77 -4.18 -11.35 -4.55
N LEU A 78 -3.69 -11.92 -5.65
CA LEU A 78 -4.36 -11.93 -6.96
C LEU A 78 -5.24 -13.17 -7.18
N ASP A 79 -5.06 -14.25 -6.42
CA ASP A 79 -5.66 -15.57 -6.71
C ASP A 79 -7.12 -15.70 -6.24
N GLY A 80 -7.70 -14.68 -5.61
CA GLY A 80 -9.09 -14.68 -5.16
C GLY A 80 -10.07 -14.13 -6.20
N ASP A 81 -11.37 -14.44 -6.05
CA ASP A 81 -12.47 -13.86 -6.85
C ASP A 81 -12.44 -12.33 -6.88
N LYS A 82 -11.89 -11.72 -5.83
CA LYS A 82 -11.65 -10.28 -5.72
C LYS A 82 -10.20 -10.05 -5.31
N PRO A 83 -9.32 -9.68 -6.27
CA PRO A 83 -7.94 -9.36 -5.95
C PRO A 83 -7.83 -8.20 -4.95
N ASP A 84 -6.95 -8.36 -3.95
CA ASP A 84 -6.63 -7.29 -2.99
C ASP A 84 -5.57 -6.34 -3.57
N TRP A 85 -6.04 -5.45 -4.44
CA TRP A 85 -5.16 -4.48 -5.09
C TRP A 85 -4.51 -3.48 -4.14
N TRP A 86 -5.12 -3.22 -2.97
CA TRP A 86 -4.54 -2.32 -1.97
C TRP A 86 -3.41 -3.02 -1.23
N GLY A 87 -3.63 -4.24 -0.75
CA GLY A 87 -2.58 -5.07 -0.17
C GLY A 87 -1.41 -5.29 -1.15
N LEU A 88 -1.71 -5.46 -2.43
CA LEU A 88 -0.68 -5.60 -3.47
C LEU A 88 0.13 -4.31 -3.69
N LEU A 89 -0.52 -3.13 -3.60
CA LEU A 89 0.16 -1.84 -3.70
C LEU A 89 1.11 -1.61 -2.50
N ASP A 90 0.63 -1.94 -1.30
CA ASP A 90 1.43 -1.86 -0.08
C ASP A 90 2.63 -2.82 -0.14
N ALA A 91 2.41 -4.05 -0.63
CA ALA A 91 3.48 -5.03 -0.85
C ALA A 91 4.52 -4.53 -1.88
N TYR A 92 4.09 -3.88 -2.97
CA TYR A 92 5.00 -3.28 -3.94
C TYR A 92 5.87 -2.21 -3.28
N ASP A 93 5.25 -1.28 -2.56
CA ASP A 93 5.95 -0.17 -1.92
C ASP A 93 6.92 -0.68 -0.83
N GLN A 94 6.57 -1.79 -0.17
CA GLN A 94 7.45 -2.47 0.78
C GLN A 94 8.68 -3.10 0.12
N VAL A 95 8.52 -3.86 -0.98
CA VAL A 95 9.65 -4.43 -1.74
C VAL A 95 10.56 -3.32 -2.27
N ARG A 96 9.96 -2.23 -2.78
CA ARG A 96 10.71 -1.07 -3.24
C ARG A 96 11.53 -0.42 -2.12
N ALA A 97 11.02 -0.37 -0.91
CA ALA A 97 11.73 0.19 0.24
C ALA A 97 12.95 -0.66 0.65
N TRP A 98 12.89 -1.98 0.43
CA TRP A 98 13.99 -2.92 0.70
C TRP A 98 14.89 -3.20 -0.51
N ALA A 99 14.68 -2.48 -1.62
CA ALA A 99 15.08 -2.90 -2.95
C ALA A 99 16.57 -3.26 -3.07
N VAL A 100 16.81 -4.53 -3.35
CA VAL A 100 18.06 -4.99 -3.98
C VAL A 100 17.94 -4.79 -5.49
N LYS A 101 19.05 -4.56 -6.18
CA LYS A 101 19.08 -4.45 -7.66
C LYS A 101 18.30 -5.62 -8.31
N GLY A 102 17.50 -5.30 -9.32
CA GLY A 102 16.68 -6.29 -10.05
C GLY A 102 15.33 -6.66 -9.41
N TYR A 103 14.91 -6.01 -8.31
CA TYR A 103 13.61 -6.32 -7.68
C TYR A 103 12.42 -6.17 -8.65
N LEU A 104 12.48 -5.23 -9.59
CA LEU A 104 11.39 -4.99 -10.55
C LEU A 104 11.18 -6.18 -11.48
N ASP A 105 12.26 -6.85 -11.90
CA ASP A 105 12.18 -8.02 -12.78
C ASP A 105 11.57 -9.20 -12.01
N ARG A 106 12.04 -9.45 -10.78
CA ARG A 106 11.49 -10.49 -9.89
C ARG A 106 10.02 -10.22 -9.54
N TRP A 107 9.65 -8.97 -9.32
CA TRP A 107 8.27 -8.56 -9.12
C TRP A 107 7.42 -8.86 -10.34
N LYS A 108 7.85 -8.42 -11.53
CA LYS A 108 7.10 -8.63 -12.78
C LYS A 108 6.97 -10.11 -13.14
N GLU A 109 8.00 -10.92 -12.90
CA GLU A 109 7.97 -12.37 -13.15
C GLU A 109 6.81 -13.06 -12.41
N ARG A 110 6.51 -12.62 -11.18
CA ARG A 110 5.51 -13.27 -10.32
C ARG A 110 4.16 -12.57 -10.31
N VAL A 111 4.14 -11.24 -10.34
CA VAL A 111 2.91 -10.45 -10.19
C VAL A 111 2.36 -10.00 -11.55
N GLY A 112 3.19 -9.82 -12.58
CA GLY A 112 2.75 -9.43 -13.92
C GLY A 112 2.28 -7.97 -14.06
N PHE A 113 2.20 -7.20 -12.96
CA PHE A 113 1.76 -5.80 -12.97
C PHE A 113 2.86 -4.86 -12.47
N ASP A 114 2.97 -3.69 -13.09
CA ASP A 114 3.80 -2.61 -12.58
C ASP A 114 3.04 -1.74 -11.55
N ARG A 115 3.77 -0.87 -10.84
CA ARG A 115 3.18 0.01 -9.83
C ARG A 115 2.06 0.90 -10.39
N PRO A 116 2.19 1.56 -11.56
CA PRO A 116 1.08 2.32 -12.14
C PRO A 116 -0.19 1.51 -12.38
N ALA A 117 -0.07 0.28 -12.90
CA ALA A 117 -1.21 -0.61 -13.11
C ALA A 117 -1.87 -1.01 -11.78
N ILE A 118 -1.07 -1.48 -10.81
CA ILE A 118 -1.55 -1.85 -9.47
C ILE A 118 -2.27 -0.68 -8.83
N ARG A 119 -1.65 0.51 -8.84
CA ARG A 119 -2.24 1.74 -8.30
C ARG A 119 -3.57 2.05 -8.96
N ARG A 120 -3.68 1.95 -10.28
CA ARG A 120 -4.94 2.18 -11.01
C ARG A 120 -6.03 1.20 -10.58
N PHE A 121 -5.71 -0.09 -10.43
CA PHE A 121 -6.66 -1.09 -9.97
C PHE A 121 -7.05 -0.89 -8.50
N ALA A 122 -6.09 -0.57 -7.63
CA ALA A 122 -6.34 -0.25 -6.23
C ALA A 122 -7.32 0.92 -6.10
N HIS A 123 -7.09 2.02 -6.82
CA HIS A 123 -8.03 3.15 -6.85
C HIS A 123 -9.39 2.82 -7.46
N ALA A 124 -9.48 1.76 -8.29
CA ALA A 124 -10.73 1.27 -8.83
C ALA A 124 -11.47 0.30 -7.91
N SER A 125 -10.85 -0.10 -6.80
CA SER A 125 -11.41 -1.02 -5.81
C SER A 125 -11.75 -0.29 -4.51
N PRO A 126 -12.86 -0.66 -3.86
CA PRO A 126 -13.13 -0.23 -2.50
C PRO A 126 -12.00 -0.66 -1.56
N LYS A 127 -11.59 0.23 -0.64
CA LYS A 127 -10.61 -0.10 0.41
C LYS A 127 -11.18 -0.99 1.52
N SER A 128 -12.49 -1.01 1.67
CA SER A 128 -13.14 -1.71 2.76
C SER A 128 -13.30 -3.21 2.48
N ALA A 129 -13.21 -4.03 3.53
CA ALA A 129 -13.40 -5.47 3.44
C ALA A 129 -14.81 -5.88 2.97
N ASP A 130 -15.82 -5.02 3.16
CA ASP A 130 -17.18 -5.26 2.66
C ASP A 130 -17.33 -5.00 1.15
N GLY A 131 -16.28 -4.47 0.49
CA GLY A 131 -16.28 -4.18 -0.94
C GLY A 131 -17.20 -3.01 -1.30
N VAL A 132 -17.27 -1.99 -0.44
CA VAL A 132 -18.19 -0.86 -0.57
C VAL A 132 -17.47 0.47 -0.35
N TRP A 133 -17.72 1.45 -1.20
CA TRP A 133 -17.24 2.80 -0.92
C TRP A 133 -18.13 3.48 0.10
N LYS A 134 -17.55 4.07 1.14
CA LYS A 134 -18.24 4.85 2.16
C LYS A 134 -17.57 6.20 2.30
N GLY A 135 -18.36 7.23 2.54
CA GLY A 135 -17.82 8.56 2.81
C GLY A 135 -18.86 9.47 3.45
N SER A 136 -18.36 10.45 4.20
CA SER A 136 -19.14 11.63 4.58
C SER A 136 -19.02 12.69 3.50
N THR A 137 -19.90 13.69 3.55
CA THR A 137 -19.90 14.84 2.64
C THR A 137 -18.88 15.89 3.09
N GLY A 138 -17.59 15.56 3.06
CA GLY A 138 -16.48 16.51 3.20
C GLY A 138 -15.55 16.42 1.99
N TRP A 139 -15.27 17.54 1.31
CA TRP A 139 -14.34 17.54 0.17
C TRP A 139 -12.92 17.10 0.54
N GLU A 140 -12.50 17.40 1.77
CA GLU A 140 -11.21 16.98 2.32
C GLU A 140 -11.06 15.45 2.40
N GLY A 141 -12.16 14.70 2.33
CA GLY A 141 -12.16 13.22 2.30
C GLY A 141 -12.42 12.59 0.93
N LEU A 142 -12.70 13.38 -0.12
CA LEU A 142 -13.06 12.88 -1.47
C LEU A 142 -11.85 12.63 -2.38
N ASP A 143 -10.72 12.27 -1.79
CA ASP A 143 -9.55 11.81 -2.54
C ASP A 143 -9.85 10.51 -3.30
N GLY A 144 -9.08 10.25 -4.36
CA GLY A 144 -9.32 9.17 -5.34
C GLY A 144 -9.33 7.74 -4.80
N THR A 145 -9.29 7.53 -3.48
CA THR A 145 -9.44 6.23 -2.82
C THR A 145 -10.82 5.99 -2.22
N VAL A 146 -11.62 7.04 -2.06
CA VAL A 146 -12.89 6.99 -1.34
C VAL A 146 -14.06 6.89 -2.32
N VAL A 147 -13.93 7.36 -3.56
CA VAL A 147 -15.01 7.37 -4.56
C VAL A 147 -14.82 6.38 -5.70
N PRO A 148 -15.93 5.79 -6.22
CA PRO A 148 -15.93 5.02 -7.45
C PRO A 148 -15.26 5.74 -8.63
N PRO A 149 -14.56 4.99 -9.51
CA PRO A 149 -14.02 5.53 -10.76
C PRO A 149 -15.07 6.18 -11.65
N ARG A 150 -14.61 7.03 -12.57
CA ARG A 150 -15.47 7.53 -13.65
C ARG A 150 -16.01 6.37 -14.47
N TRP A 151 -17.29 6.45 -14.84
CA TRP A 151 -17.99 5.48 -15.69
C TRP A 151 -18.26 4.11 -15.05
N LYS A 152 -17.87 3.88 -13.79
CA LYS A 152 -18.24 2.66 -13.07
C LYS A 152 -19.71 2.76 -12.64
N ASP A 153 -20.54 1.84 -13.10
CA ASP A 153 -21.90 1.69 -12.59
C ASP A 153 -21.85 1.38 -11.09
N VAL A 154 -22.56 2.17 -10.31
CA VAL A 154 -22.73 1.95 -8.87
C VAL A 154 -24.18 2.13 -8.47
N VAL A 155 -24.59 1.36 -7.46
CA VAL A 155 -25.76 1.67 -6.64
C VAL A 155 -25.28 2.42 -5.41
N TYR A 156 -26.01 3.43 -4.97
CA TYR A 156 -25.65 4.15 -3.77
C TYR A 156 -26.87 4.46 -2.92
N ALA A 157 -26.65 4.53 -1.61
CA ALA A 157 -27.61 4.96 -0.62
C ALA A 157 -27.07 6.19 0.10
N LEU A 158 -27.96 7.14 0.37
CA LEU A 158 -27.70 8.31 1.19
C LEU A 158 -28.38 8.12 2.54
N PHE A 159 -27.69 8.57 3.58
CA PHE A 159 -28.13 8.46 4.96
C PHE A 159 -28.23 9.84 5.58
N ASP A 160 -29.24 10.03 6.42
CA ASP A 160 -29.34 11.18 7.31
C ASP A 160 -28.42 11.04 8.53
N GLU A 161 -28.54 11.98 9.47
CA GLU A 161 -27.77 12.01 10.73
C GLU A 161 -28.11 10.86 11.70
N HIS A 162 -29.15 10.07 11.41
CA HIS A 162 -29.59 8.93 12.22
C HIS A 162 -29.33 7.59 11.52
N ASP A 163 -28.43 7.56 10.53
CA ASP A 163 -28.14 6.40 9.68
C ASP A 163 -29.38 5.83 8.97
N ARG A 164 -30.40 6.66 8.73
CA ARG A 164 -31.61 6.23 8.01
C ARG A 164 -31.45 6.50 6.52
N PRO A 165 -31.80 5.53 5.66
CA PRO A 165 -31.67 5.63 4.22
C PRO A 165 -32.69 6.62 3.65
N VAL A 166 -32.26 7.82 3.29
CA VAL A 166 -33.13 8.87 2.72
C VAL A 166 -33.26 8.79 1.20
N TYR A 167 -32.33 8.10 0.52
CA TYR A 167 -32.36 7.98 -0.92
C TYR A 167 -31.55 6.77 -1.40
N VAL A 168 -32.09 6.04 -2.37
CA VAL A 168 -31.36 4.96 -3.07
C VAL A 168 -31.37 5.18 -4.58
N GLY A 169 -30.18 5.45 -5.12
CA GLY A 169 -29.93 5.76 -6.53
C GLY A 169 -28.98 4.79 -7.20
N MET A 170 -28.81 4.97 -8.50
CA MET A 170 -27.77 4.31 -9.28
C MET A 170 -27.24 5.27 -10.36
N THR A 171 -25.94 5.24 -10.63
CA THR A 171 -25.29 6.13 -11.59
C THR A 171 -23.95 5.56 -12.04
N ASN A 172 -23.47 5.98 -13.21
CA ASN A 172 -22.10 5.78 -13.66
C ASN A 172 -21.24 7.06 -13.56
N GLN A 173 -21.83 8.15 -13.04
CA GLN A 173 -21.18 9.44 -12.82
C GLN A 173 -21.22 9.80 -11.33
N PHE A 174 -20.91 8.82 -10.47
CA PHE A 174 -21.03 8.99 -9.02
C PHE A 174 -20.24 10.19 -8.49
N ARG A 175 -19.05 10.46 -9.05
CA ARG A 175 -18.26 11.64 -8.66
C ARG A 175 -19.03 12.95 -8.87
N VAL A 176 -19.84 13.09 -9.93
CA VAL A 176 -20.66 14.29 -10.16
C VAL A 176 -21.78 14.37 -9.12
N GLN A 177 -22.39 13.24 -8.77
CA GLN A 177 -23.44 13.19 -7.75
C GLN A 177 -22.88 13.49 -6.36
N ALA A 178 -21.77 12.86 -5.96
CA ALA A 178 -21.09 13.11 -4.69
C ALA A 178 -20.77 14.61 -4.49
N LYS A 179 -20.35 15.31 -5.55
CA LYS A 179 -20.13 16.78 -5.51
C LYS A 179 -21.40 17.58 -5.25
N ARG A 180 -22.55 17.15 -5.78
CA ARG A 180 -23.84 17.81 -5.53
C ARG A 180 -24.29 17.57 -4.09
N LEU A 181 -24.16 16.33 -3.64
CA LEU A 181 -24.53 15.88 -2.30
C LEU A 181 -23.69 16.51 -1.20
N HIS A 182 -22.43 16.85 -1.50
CA HIS A 182 -21.55 17.54 -0.56
C HIS A 182 -22.20 18.77 0.10
N ARG A 183 -22.97 19.55 -0.66
CA ARG A 183 -23.62 20.76 -0.12
C ARG A 183 -24.71 20.48 0.93
N GLN A 184 -25.08 19.21 1.14
CA GLN A 184 -26.25 18.81 1.93
C GLN A 184 -25.91 18.01 3.19
N GLY A 185 -24.63 17.70 3.46
CA GLY A 185 -24.24 17.05 4.73
C GLY A 185 -24.56 15.55 4.84
N HIS A 186 -24.99 14.88 3.76
CA HIS A 186 -25.33 13.45 3.81
C HIS A 186 -24.13 12.51 4.01
N VAL A 187 -24.34 11.36 4.63
CA VAL A 187 -23.41 10.22 4.57
C VAL A 187 -23.83 9.33 3.40
N TRP A 188 -22.88 8.68 2.73
CA TRP A 188 -23.21 7.84 1.59
C TRP A 188 -22.44 6.52 1.60
N THR A 189 -23.06 5.52 1.01
CA THR A 189 -22.50 4.19 0.76
C THR A 189 -22.76 3.82 -0.69
N ALA A 190 -21.75 3.36 -1.43
CA ALA A 190 -21.85 3.00 -2.83
C ALA A 190 -21.27 1.59 -3.11
N TRP A 191 -22.05 0.75 -3.77
CA TRP A 191 -21.72 -0.61 -4.15
C TRP A 191 -21.34 -0.69 -5.63
N PRO A 192 -20.21 -1.33 -5.98
CA PRO A 192 -19.83 -1.54 -7.38
C PRO A 192 -20.85 -2.41 -8.09
N CYS A 193 -21.07 -2.12 -9.37
CA CYS A 193 -21.82 -2.97 -10.28
C CYS A 193 -20.99 -3.24 -11.54
N ASP A 194 -21.18 -4.40 -12.16
CA ASP A 194 -20.43 -4.78 -13.36
C ASP A 194 -20.97 -4.05 -14.60
N ASN A 195 -22.28 -3.83 -14.62
CA ASN A 195 -22.98 -3.15 -15.69
C ASN A 195 -24.31 -2.57 -15.19
N ARG A 196 -25.00 -1.88 -16.10
CA ARG A 196 -26.30 -1.25 -15.83
C ARG A 196 -27.38 -2.23 -15.35
N ALA A 197 -27.43 -3.44 -15.89
CA ALA A 197 -28.44 -4.44 -15.51
C ALA A 197 -28.22 -4.94 -14.08
N ASP A 198 -26.96 -5.18 -13.71
CA ASP A 198 -26.56 -5.47 -12.32
C ASP A 198 -26.93 -4.31 -11.38
N ALA A 199 -26.69 -3.05 -11.78
CA ALA A 199 -27.08 -1.89 -10.98
C ALA A 199 -28.60 -1.83 -10.72
N VAL A 200 -29.44 -2.20 -11.69
CA VAL A 200 -30.90 -2.27 -11.49
C VAL A 200 -31.28 -3.34 -10.48
N ARG A 201 -30.69 -4.54 -10.59
CA ARG A 201 -30.92 -5.66 -9.66
C ARG A 201 -30.47 -5.27 -8.25
N ARG A 202 -29.22 -4.82 -8.11
CA ARG A 202 -28.61 -4.38 -6.85
C ARG A 202 -29.40 -3.26 -6.19
N ARG A 203 -29.95 -2.32 -6.97
CA ARG A 203 -30.80 -1.25 -6.44
C ARG A 203 -32.04 -1.80 -5.75
N LYS A 204 -32.70 -2.81 -6.33
CA LYS A 204 -33.86 -3.46 -5.71
C LYS A 204 -33.49 -4.16 -4.40
N GLU A 205 -32.32 -4.81 -4.36
CA GLU A 205 -31.79 -5.44 -3.15
C GLU A 205 -31.51 -4.42 -2.05
N VAL A 206 -30.85 -3.30 -2.38
CA VAL A 206 -30.57 -2.22 -1.43
C VAL A 206 -31.86 -1.59 -0.92
N ILE A 207 -32.84 -1.31 -1.78
CA ILE A 207 -34.16 -0.81 -1.37
C ILE A 207 -34.83 -1.77 -0.38
N ARG A 208 -34.80 -3.07 -0.67
CA ARG A 208 -35.38 -4.10 0.20
C ARG A 208 -34.66 -4.19 1.55
N ARG A 209 -33.32 -4.16 1.54
CA ARG A 209 -32.48 -4.20 2.74
C ARG A 209 -32.78 -3.06 3.71
N TYR A 210 -33.05 -1.88 3.16
CA TYR A 210 -33.18 -0.63 3.90
C TYR A 210 -34.64 -0.19 4.12
N GLY A 211 -35.62 -0.96 3.64
CA GLY A 211 -37.03 -0.63 3.80
C GLY A 211 -37.44 0.69 3.14
N TYR A 212 -36.74 1.11 2.07
CA TYR A 212 -37.01 2.39 1.41
C TYR A 212 -38.36 2.35 0.71
N ALA A 213 -39.41 2.84 1.39
CA ALA A 213 -40.70 3.12 0.79
C ALA A 213 -40.58 4.47 0.06
N ARG A 214 -40.83 4.49 -1.26
CA ARG A 214 -40.98 5.77 -1.97
C ARG A 214 -42.18 6.50 -1.37
N HIS A 215 -41.93 7.60 -0.68
CA HIS A 215 -42.91 8.66 -0.53
C HIS A 215 -43.11 9.36 -1.87
#